data_AF-A0A849L7F6-F1
#
_entry.id   AF-A0A849L7F6-F1
#
_cell.length_a   1.000
_cell.length_b   1.000
_cell.length_c   1.000
_cell.angle_alpha   90.00
_cell.angle_beta   90.00
_cell.angle_gamma   90.00
#
_symmetry.space_group_name_H-M   'P 1'
#
loop_
_entity.id
_entity.type
_entity.pdbx_description
1 polymer ?
#
loop_
_entity_poly.entity_id
_entity_poly.type
_entity_poly.pdbx_seq_one_letter_code
_entity_poly.pdbx_strand_id
1 'polypeptide(L)' 'MALHCAGKADTNHGFVESFNCRLRDECLNEHLFTNLRRARRMIAVWRED' A
#
# COMPACT_ATOMS: atom_id res chain seq x y z
N MET A 1 7.86 2.69 -17.60
CA MET A 1 7.92 1.30 -17.09
C MET A 1 7.06 1.23 -15.84
N ALA A 2 5.77 0.96 -15.99
CA ALA A 2 4.85 0.68 -14.88
C ALA A 2 3.95 -0.46 -15.38
N LEU A 3 4.41 -1.68 -15.16
CA LEU A 3 3.80 -2.88 -15.74
C LEU A 3 3.70 -3.93 -14.65
N HIS A 4 2.89 -3.69 -13.62
CA HIS A 4 2.52 -4.76 -12.69
C HIS A 4 1.28 -4.50 -11.82
N CYS A 5 0.11 -4.23 -12.41
CA CYS A 5 -1.17 -4.41 -11.71
C CYS A 5 -2.31 -4.93 -12.62
N ALA A 6 -2.01 -5.34 -13.86
CA ALA A 6 -3.04 -5.73 -14.83
C ALA A 6 -3.28 -7.25 -14.75
N GLY A 7 -3.94 -7.70 -13.68
CA GLY A 7 -4.10 -9.11 -13.37
C GLY A 7 -5.46 -9.47 -12.77
N LYS A 8 -6.55 -9.08 -13.45
CA LYS A 8 -7.97 -9.42 -13.16
C LYS A 8 -8.59 -8.60 -12.02
N ALA A 9 -9.21 -7.50 -12.41
CA ALA A 9 -9.99 -6.64 -11.52
C ALA A 9 -11.35 -7.30 -11.22
N ASP A 10 -11.38 -8.14 -10.19
CA ASP A 10 -12.56 -8.18 -9.33
C ASP A 10 -12.60 -6.81 -8.66
N THR A 11 -13.68 -6.03 -8.79
CA THR A 11 -13.72 -4.61 -8.37
C THR A 11 -13.24 -4.38 -6.92
N ASN A 12 -13.41 -5.38 -6.05
CA ASN A 12 -12.87 -5.38 -4.69
C ASN A 12 -11.38 -5.70 -4.60
N HIS A 13 -10.86 -6.64 -5.39
CA HIS A 13 -9.42 -6.93 -5.45
C HIS A 13 -8.65 -5.83 -6.16
N GLY A 14 -9.20 -5.18 -7.19
CA GLY A 14 -8.53 -4.05 -7.85
C GLY A 14 -8.24 -2.88 -6.90
N PHE A 15 -9.15 -2.61 -5.95
CA PHE A 15 -8.93 -1.62 -4.90
C PHE A 15 -7.86 -2.07 -3.90
N VAL A 16 -7.96 -3.31 -3.40
CA VAL A 16 -7.01 -3.87 -2.44
C VAL A 16 -5.61 -4.01 -3.04
N GLU A 17 -5.49 -4.38 -4.31
CA GLU A 17 -4.24 -4.54 -5.04
C GLU A 17 -3.61 -3.17 -5.32
N SER A 18 -4.39 -2.19 -5.77
CA SER A 18 -3.93 -0.80 -5.94
C SER A 18 -3.46 -0.19 -4.61
N PHE A 19 -4.21 -0.41 -3.53
CA PHE A 19 -3.83 0.04 -2.19
C PHE A 19 -2.53 -0.62 -1.72
N ASN A 20 -2.39 -1.93 -1.88
CA ASN A 20 -1.17 -2.64 -1.46
C ASN A 20 0.05 -2.27 -2.31
N CYS A 21 -0.12 -2.04 -3.61
CA CYS A 21 0.95 -1.54 -4.48
C CYS A 21 1.41 -0.15 -4.03
N ARG A 22 0.48 0.79 -3.82
CA ARG A 22 0.78 2.15 -3.39
C ARG A 22 1.40 2.19 -1.99
N LEU A 23 0.84 1.42 -1.04
CA LEU A 23 1.38 1.29 0.30
C LEU A 23 2.81 0.74 0.29
N ARG A 24 3.09 -0.26 -0.56
CA ARG A 24 4.44 -0.80 -0.67
C ARG A 24 5.42 0.20 -1.26
N ASP A 25 5.08 0.82 -2.38
CA ASP A 25 6.00 1.66 -3.13
C ASP A 25 6.26 3.00 -2.42
N GLU A 26 5.19 3.68 -1.98
CA GLU A 26 5.27 5.03 -1.41
C GLU A 26 5.53 5.03 0.12
N CYS A 27 5.04 4.02 0.86
CA CYS A 27 5.16 4.01 2.32
C CYS A 27 6.24 3.05 2.82
N LEU A 28 6.21 1.77 2.39
CA LEU A 28 7.12 0.76 2.93
C LEU A 28 8.52 0.79 2.32
N ASN A 29 8.66 1.17 1.04
CA ASN A 29 9.96 1.23 0.37
C ASN A 29 10.73 2.51 0.71
N GLU A 30 10.04 3.63 0.89
CA GLU A 30 10.67 4.92 1.21
C GLU A 30 10.94 5.11 2.72
N HIS A 31 10.16 4.48 3.60
CA HIS A 31 10.31 4.64 5.04
C HIS A 31 10.83 3.37 5.72
N LEU A 32 12.05 3.44 6.28
CA LEU A 32 12.56 2.39 7.15
C LEU A 32 11.86 2.45 8.52
N PHE A 33 10.96 1.51 8.80
CA PHE A 33 10.28 1.45 10.09
C PHE A 33 11.15 0.79 11.14
N THR A 34 11.72 1.60 12.03
CA THR A 34 12.47 1.10 13.20
C THR A 34 11.56 0.67 14.36
N ASN A 35 10.26 0.97 14.29
CA ASN A 35 9.30 0.67 15.34
C ASN A 35 7.91 0.30 14.78
N LEU A 36 7.40 -0.86 15.19
CA LEU A 36 6.07 -1.38 14.83
C LEU A 36 4.92 -0.42 15.19
N ARG A 37 5.03 0.35 16.28
CA ARG A 37 4.02 1.36 16.65
C ARG A 37 3.94 2.49 15.62
N ARG A 38 5.07 2.88 15.02
CA ARG A 38 5.11 3.90 13.97
C ARG A 38 4.50 3.38 12.68
N ALA A 39 4.85 2.14 12.30
CA ALA A 39 4.27 1.46 11.15
C ALA A 39 2.73 1.35 11.25
N ARG A 40 2.21 0.90 12.40
CA ARG A 40 0.76 0.81 12.61
C ARG A 40 0.03 2.15 12.50
N ARG A 41 0.61 3.23 13.04
CA ARG A 41 0.01 4.57 12.92
C ARG A 41 -0.03 5.05 11.48
N MET A 42 1.05 4.86 10.73
CA MET A 42 1.09 5.26 9.33
C MET A 42 0.07 4.46 8.50
N ILE A 43 0.00 3.13 8.67
CA ILE A 43 -1.02 2.31 7.98
C ILE A 43 -2.45 2.76 8.34
N ALA A 44 -2.69 3.17 9.60
CA ALA A 44 -4.00 3.65 10.02
C ALA A 44 -4.39 4.98 9.33
N VAL A 45 -3.46 5.93 9.20
CA VAL A 45 -3.67 7.19 8.47
C VAL A 45 -3.99 6.92 7.00
N TRP A 46 -3.26 6.02 6.37
CA TRP A 46 -3.51 5.63 4.97
C TRP A 46 -4.83 4.92 4.74
N ARG A 47 -5.48 4.42 5.80
CA ARG A 47 -6.81 3.80 5.71
C ARG A 47 -7.93 4.84 5.74
N GLU A 48 -7.61 6.08 6.11
CA GLU A 48 -8.54 7.22 6.19
C GLU A 48 -8.39 8.19 4.99
N ASP A 49 -7.27 8.13 4.26
CA ASP A 49 -7.04 8.80 2.95
C ASP A 49 -7.65 8.02 1.77
#